data_AF-A0A645FCN4-F1
#
_entry.id   AF-A0A645FCN4-F1
#
_cell.length_a   1.000
_cell.length_b   1.000
_cell.length_c   1.000
_cell.angle_alpha   90.00
_cell.angle_beta   90.00
_cell.angle_gamma   90.00
#
_symmetry.space_group_name_H-M   'P 1'
#
loop_
_entity.id
_entity.type
_entity.pdbx_description
1 polymer ?
#
loop_
_entity_poly.entity_id
_entity_poly.type
_entity_poly.pdbx_seq_one_letter_code
_entity_poly.pdbx_strand_id
1 'polypeptide(L)' 'MAKIYADLLIAGRKTWNDIPLRIKDSVNVVLNQYVTEGKISSAKYQEITT' A
#
# COMPACT_ATOMS: atom_id res chain seq x y z
N MET A 1 4.46 -0.10 11.50
CA MET A 1 4.65 1.09 10.62
C MET A 1 4.17 0.83 9.19
N ALA A 2 4.63 -0.21 8.50
CA ALA A 2 4.24 -0.49 7.10
C ALA A 2 2.71 -0.66 6.90
N LYS A 3 2.03 -1.39 7.80
CA LYS A 3 0.55 -1.51 7.79
C LYS A 3 -0.17 -0.17 7.85
N ILE A 4 0.27 0.74 8.74
CA ILE A 4 -0.30 2.09 8.85
C ILE A 4 -0.17 2.84 7.53
N TYR A 5 1.00 2.77 6.89
CA TYR A 5 1.18 3.41 5.58
C TYR A 5 0.32 2.76 4.49
N ALA A 6 0.19 1.43 4.47
CA ALA A 6 -0.72 0.73 3.57
C ALA A 6 -2.17 1.19 3.76
N ASP A 7 -2.64 1.28 5.00
CA ASP A 7 -3.99 1.76 5.33
C ASP A 7 -4.17 3.23 4.91
N LEU A 8 -3.17 4.09 5.10
CA LEU A 8 -3.21 5.49 4.69
C LEU A 8 -3.24 5.67 3.16
N LEU A 9 -2.52 4.81 2.42
CA LEU A 9 -2.57 4.78 0.96
C LEU A 9 -3.96 4.37 0.46
N ILE A 10 -4.54 3.32 1.06
CA ILE A 10 -5.87 2.81 0.70
C ILE A 10 -6.94 3.87 0.98
N ALA A 11 -6.80 4.58 2.11
CA ALA A 11 -7.67 5.69 2.48
C ALA A 11 -7.44 6.97 1.65
N GLY A 12 -6.47 6.99 0.72
CA GLY A 12 -6.15 8.16 -0.10
C GLY A 12 -5.56 9.34 0.69
N ARG A 13 -5.11 9.12 1.92
CA ARG A 13 -4.53 10.16 2.79
C ARG A 13 -3.04 10.37 2.54
N LYS A 14 -2.40 9.44 1.85
CA LYS A 14 -1.02 9.49 1.38
C LYS A 14 -0.92 8.88 -0.01
N THR A 15 0.12 9.27 -0.73
CA THR A 15 0.50 8.70 -2.02
C THR A 15 1.73 7.81 -1.87
N TRP A 16 2.02 6.97 -2.86
CA TRP A 16 3.21 6.11 -2.84
C TRP A 16 4.52 6.89 -2.69
N ASN A 17 4.56 8.11 -3.21
CA ASN A 17 5.72 9.00 -3.15
C ASN A 17 5.97 9.55 -1.74
N ASP A 18 4.95 9.59 -0.88
CA ASP A 18 5.07 10.02 0.52
C ASP A 18 5.69 8.95 1.42
N ILE A 19 5.94 7.75 0.88
CA ILE A 19 6.48 6.63 1.64
C ILE A 19 8.01 6.67 1.64
N PRO A 20 8.65 6.69 2.82
CA PRO A 20 10.10 6.59 2.92
C PRO A 20 10.64 5.34 2.24
N LEU A 21 11.69 5.49 1.42
CA LEU A 21 12.35 4.39 0.69
C LEU A 21 12.63 3.17 1.57
N ARG A 22 13.15 3.39 2.79
CA ARG A 22 13.47 2.33 3.76
C ARG A 22 12.31 1.41 4.16
N ILE A 23 11.06 1.85 3.97
CA ILE A 23 9.87 1.04 4.29
C ILE A 23 9.01 0.72 3.07
N LYS A 24 9.32 1.24 1.87
CA LYS A 24 8.51 1.02 0.66
C LYS A 24 8.34 -0.47 0.36
N ASP A 25 9.41 -1.24 0.45
CA ASP A 25 9.33 -2.70 0.22
C ASP A 25 8.43 -3.39 1.23
N SER A 26 8.51 -3.02 2.52
CA SER A 26 7.62 -3.56 3.55
C SER A 26 6.16 -3.17 3.33
N VAL A 27 5.89 -1.95 2.88
CA VAL A 27 4.52 -1.52 2.54
C VAL A 27 4.02 -2.29 1.32
N ASN A 28 4.88 -2.53 0.33
CA ASN A 28 4.54 -3.30 -0.86
C ASN A 28 4.12 -4.73 -0.53
N VAL A 29 4.87 -5.40 0.35
CA VAL A 29 4.52 -6.74 0.85
C VAL A 29 3.14 -6.74 1.54
N VAL A 30 2.86 -5.73 2.37
CA VAL A 30 1.55 -5.62 3.04
C VAL A 30 0.42 -5.39 2.04
N LEU A 31 0.62 -4.52 1.05
CA LEU A 31 -0.40 -4.26 0.02
C LEU A 31 -0.69 -5.51 -0.81
N ASN A 32 0.34 -6.28 -1.17
CA ASN A 32 0.16 -7.57 -1.83
C ASN A 32 -0.61 -8.56 -0.95
N GLN A 33 -0.29 -8.61 0.36
CA GLN A 33 -1.04 -9.43 1.29
C GLN A 33 -2.52 -9.01 1.34
N TYR A 34 -2.83 -7.71 1.30
CA TYR A 34 -4.21 -7.23 1.25
C TYR A 34 -4.94 -7.58 -0.05
N VAL A 35 -4.23 -7.70 -1.18
CA VAL A 35 -4.80 -8.25 -2.41
C VAL A 35 -5.14 -9.73 -2.21
N THR A 36 -4.22 -10.53 -1.65
CA THR A 36 -4.48 -11.96 -1.40
C THR A 36 -5.59 -12.20 -0.38
N GLU A 37 -5.75 -11.31 0.61
CA GLU A 37 -6.80 -11.36 1.62
C GLU A 37 -8.14 -10.78 1.11
N GLY A 38 -8.18 -10.25 -0.12
CA GLY A 38 -9.38 -9.66 -0.71
C GLY A 38 -9.79 -8.30 -0.12
N LYS A 39 -8.93 -7.65 0.66
CA LYS A 39 -9.19 -6.32 1.25
C LYS A 39 -9.13 -5.20 0.21
N ILE A 40 -8.29 -5.35 -0.80
CA ILE A 40 -8.20 -4.45 -1.95
C ILE A 40 -8.13 -5.27 -3.24
N SER A 41 -8.61 -4.69 -4.34
CA SER A 41 -8.47 -5.32 -5.66
C SER A 41 -7.06 -5.12 -6.22
N SER A 42 -6.65 -5.99 -7.15
CA SER A 42 -5.38 -5.81 -7.88
C SER A 42 -5.31 -4.49 -8.65
N ALA A 43 -6.45 -3.98 -9.13
CA ALA A 43 -6.54 -2.67 -9.77
C ALA A 43 -6.26 -1.54 -8.76
N LYS A 44 -6.81 -1.63 -7.54
CA LYS A 44 -6.56 -0.64 -6.49
C LYS A 44 -5.10 -0.66 -6.04
N TYR A 45 -4.50 -1.84 -5.96
CA TYR A 45 -3.07 -1.98 -5.70
C TYR A 45 -2.23 -1.24 -6.76
N GLN A 46 -2.51 -1.46 -8.05
CA GLN A 46 -1.79 -0.79 -9.14
C GLN A 46 -1.95 0.73 -9.08
N GLU A 47 -3.17 1.22 -8.85
CA GLU A 47 -3.46 2.66 -8.66
C GLU A 47 -2.63 3.25 -7.51
N ILE A 48 -2.54 2.53 -6.40
CA ILE A 48 -1.77 2.95 -5.22
C ILE A 48 -0.27 2.99 -5.52
N THR A 49 0.27 2.03 -6.26
CA THR A 49 1.72 1.89 -6.51
C THR A 49 2.23 2.63 -7.75
N THR A 50 1.34 3.31 -8.48
CA THR A 50 1.67 4.16 -9.63
C THR A 50 2.29 5.48 -9.17
#